data_AF-A0AAU6EYH3-F1
#
_entry.id   AF-A0AAU6EYH3-F1
#
_cell.length_a   1.000
_cell.length_b   1.000
_cell.length_c   1.000
_cell.angle_alpha   90.00
_cell.angle_beta   90.00
_cell.angle_gamma   90.00
#
_symmetry.space_group_name_H-M   'P 1'
#
loop_
_entity.id
_entity.type
_entity.pdbx_description
1 polymer ?
#
loop_
_entity_poly.entity_id
_entity_poly.type
_entity_poly.pdbx_seq_one_letter_code
_entity_poly.pdbx_strand_id
1 'polypeptide(L)'
;MSTASVSPHGFAVVRGRGYRSEQVDRYVAGLSLDRDEAWERAARLTVLAKEMEGEASAMRERVASLAPQTYATLGERAQRLMALVAEEADDVRTSAQEAAQAVQAAAEQVARRVQDAARADAEAVRTEGDVRAAQLLHDAQCTADDLRIGSRRDVKEWRGEALAVLKDMRIRTSALLAAQEKEQAERWEAVERELADRERESDARHAELTAYAEARLAEAKRALAEAEETARHGQEDAEARGAGLVAEGRIREERVARETDRIVREHEEAREELQAHMTHVRSSLAALTGRAPAEG
;
A
#
# COMPACT_ATOMS: atom_id res chain seq x y z
N MET A 1 -52.87 -22.27 -11.38
CA MET A 1 -53.62 -21.72 -12.52
C MET A 1 -53.13 -20.31 -12.77
N SER A 2 -52.14 -20.13 -13.64
CA SER A 2 -51.53 -18.82 -13.89
C SER A 2 -52.33 -18.11 -14.98
N THR A 3 -53.05 -17.06 -14.62
CA THR A 3 -53.73 -16.16 -15.56
C THR A 3 -52.66 -15.43 -16.37
N ALA A 4 -52.42 -15.88 -17.59
CA ALA A 4 -51.63 -15.13 -18.56
C ALA A 4 -52.35 -13.80 -18.82
N SER A 5 -51.67 -12.67 -18.67
CA SER A 5 -52.24 -11.37 -19.03
C SER A 5 -52.44 -11.35 -20.54
N VAL A 6 -53.70 -11.36 -20.97
CA VAL A 6 -54.09 -11.24 -22.37
C VAL A 6 -54.09 -9.76 -22.74
N SER A 7 -53.41 -9.41 -23.84
CA SER A 7 -53.42 -8.04 -24.38
C SER A 7 -54.83 -7.65 -24.86
N PRO A 8 -55.15 -6.33 -24.96
CA PRO A 8 -56.41 -5.85 -25.55
C PRO A 8 -56.70 -6.42 -26.95
N HIS A 9 -55.68 -6.92 -27.65
CA HIS A 9 -55.77 -7.54 -28.98
C HIS A 9 -55.77 -9.08 -28.94
N GLY A 10 -56.00 -9.70 -27.78
CA GLY A 10 -56.14 -11.16 -27.66
C GLY A 10 -54.84 -11.97 -27.68
N PHE A 11 -53.67 -11.31 -27.75
CA PHE A 11 -52.38 -12.00 -27.72
C PHE A 11 -51.97 -12.38 -26.28
N ALA A 12 -51.43 -13.59 -26.11
CA ALA A 12 -50.84 -14.03 -24.86
C ALA A 12 -49.43 -13.47 -24.73
N VAL A 13 -49.16 -12.81 -23.60
CA VAL A 13 -47.84 -12.26 -23.29
C VAL A 13 -46.98 -13.36 -22.62
N VAL A 14 -45.78 -13.60 -23.14
CA VAL A 14 -44.82 -14.55 -22.54
C VAL A 14 -44.14 -13.91 -21.34
N ARG A 15 -43.72 -14.71 -20.34
CA ARG A 15 -42.86 -14.26 -19.24
C ARG A 15 -41.55 -13.70 -19.82
N GLY A 16 -41.53 -12.38 -20.01
CA GLY A 16 -40.47 -11.65 -20.72
C GLY A 16 -41.05 -10.73 -21.81
N ARG A 17 -41.87 -9.75 -21.40
CA ARG A 17 -42.33 -8.54 -22.13
C ARG A 17 -42.50 -8.63 -23.67
N GLY A 18 -42.91 -9.78 -24.20
CA GLY A 18 -43.06 -10.01 -25.63
C GLY A 18 -44.32 -10.79 -25.96
N TYR A 19 -44.94 -10.45 -27.08
CA TYR A 19 -46.01 -11.26 -27.67
C TYR A 19 -45.44 -12.61 -28.11
N ARG A 20 -46.26 -13.66 -28.07
CA ARG A 20 -45.91 -14.94 -28.71
C ARG A 20 -45.82 -14.72 -30.22
N SER A 21 -44.61 -14.80 -30.77
CA SER A 21 -44.36 -14.68 -32.22
C SER A 21 -45.29 -15.56 -33.04
N GLU A 22 -45.46 -16.82 -32.67
CA GLU A 22 -46.38 -17.75 -33.35
C GLU A 22 -47.85 -17.28 -33.39
N GLN A 23 -48.31 -16.53 -32.38
CA GLN A 23 -49.67 -15.98 -32.38
C GLN A 23 -49.78 -14.75 -33.29
N VAL A 24 -48.75 -13.91 -33.30
CA VAL A 24 -48.66 -12.75 -34.19
C VAL A 24 -48.57 -13.22 -35.64
N ASP A 25 -47.71 -14.19 -35.95
CA ASP A 25 -47.54 -14.76 -37.28
C ASP A 25 -48.85 -15.37 -37.79
N ARG A 26 -49.58 -16.11 -36.94
CA ARG A 26 -50.88 -16.68 -37.29
C ARG A 26 -51.93 -15.61 -37.59
N TYR A 27 -51.93 -14.52 -36.82
CA TYR A 27 -52.85 -13.41 -37.02
C TYR A 27 -52.54 -12.65 -38.32
N VAL A 28 -51.26 -12.36 -38.59
CA VAL A 28 -50.81 -11.73 -39.84
C VAL A 28 -51.10 -12.62 -41.05
N ALA A 29 -50.92 -13.94 -40.92
CA ALA A 29 -51.27 -14.89 -41.96
C ALA A 29 -52.78 -14.89 -42.25
N GLY A 30 -53.63 -14.82 -41.22
CA GLY A 30 -55.08 -14.66 -41.37
C GLY A 30 -55.46 -13.39 -42.14
N LEU A 31 -54.92 -12.24 -41.73
CA LEU A 31 -55.15 -10.98 -42.43
C LEU A 31 -54.66 -10.99 -43.89
N SER A 32 -53.55 -11.68 -44.15
CA SER A 32 -53.01 -11.82 -45.51
C SER A 32 -53.92 -12.69 -46.38
N LEU A 33 -54.46 -13.77 -45.83
CA LEU A 33 -55.47 -14.61 -46.48
C LEU A 33 -56.75 -13.82 -46.80
N ASP A 34 -57.29 -13.08 -45.83
CA ASP A 34 -58.49 -12.26 -46.01
C ASP A 34 -58.28 -11.20 -47.10
N ARG A 35 -57.10 -10.56 -47.11
CA ARG A 35 -56.70 -9.62 -48.16
C ARG A 35 -56.69 -10.30 -49.53
N ASP A 36 -56.02 -11.44 -49.63
CA ASP A 36 -55.86 -12.16 -50.90
C ASP A 36 -57.22 -12.64 -51.43
N GLU A 37 -58.11 -13.14 -50.55
CA GLU A 37 -59.48 -13.52 -50.90
C GLU A 37 -60.30 -12.31 -51.40
N ALA A 38 -60.17 -11.16 -50.73
CA ALA A 38 -60.83 -9.92 -51.15
C ALA A 38 -60.31 -9.44 -52.51
N TRP A 39 -59.00 -9.53 -52.75
CA TRP A 39 -58.36 -9.20 -54.03
C TRP A 39 -58.82 -10.11 -55.15
N GLU A 40 -58.87 -11.42 -54.93
CA GLU A 40 -59.40 -12.36 -55.92
C GLU A 40 -60.87 -12.10 -56.24
N ARG A 41 -61.68 -11.82 -55.21
CA ARG A 41 -63.11 -11.48 -55.39
C ARG A 41 -63.25 -10.22 -56.24
N ALA A 42 -62.46 -9.18 -55.97
CA ALA A 42 -62.44 -7.96 -56.76
C ALA A 42 -62.03 -8.22 -58.22
N ALA A 43 -61.01 -9.05 -58.45
CA ALA A 43 -60.60 -9.47 -59.79
C ALA A 43 -61.71 -10.21 -60.54
N ARG A 44 -62.38 -11.18 -59.89
CA ARG A 44 -63.53 -11.92 -60.48
C ARG A 44 -64.68 -10.98 -60.86
N LEU A 45 -65.05 -10.07 -59.96
CA LEU A 45 -66.12 -9.09 -60.22
C LEU A 45 -65.74 -8.13 -61.34
N THR A 46 -64.47 -7.76 -61.46
CA THR A 46 -63.98 -6.89 -62.54
C THR A 46 -64.08 -7.59 -63.90
N VAL A 47 -63.76 -8.89 -63.97
CA VAL A 47 -63.94 -9.68 -65.20
C VAL A 47 -65.41 -9.78 -65.58
N LEU A 48 -66.27 -10.16 -64.63
CA LEU A 48 -67.72 -10.26 -64.86
C LEU A 48 -68.32 -8.94 -65.35
N ALA A 49 -67.90 -7.81 -64.77
CA ALA A 49 -68.35 -6.50 -65.21
C ALA A 49 -67.98 -6.21 -66.68
N LYS A 50 -66.76 -6.56 -67.09
CA LYS A 50 -66.31 -6.42 -68.48
C LYS A 50 -67.05 -7.35 -69.44
N GLU A 51 -67.32 -8.59 -69.04
CA GLU A 51 -68.11 -9.54 -69.82
C GLU A 51 -69.53 -9.01 -70.05
N MET A 52 -70.20 -8.56 -68.98
CA MET A 52 -71.53 -7.95 -69.06
C MET A 52 -71.56 -6.69 -69.92
N GLU A 53 -70.52 -5.85 -69.86
CA GLU A 53 -70.40 -4.66 -70.71
C GLU A 53 -70.22 -5.02 -72.19
N GLY A 54 -69.46 -6.07 -72.48
CA GLY A 54 -69.29 -6.63 -73.82
C GLY A 54 -70.59 -7.21 -74.37
N GLU A 55 -71.30 -8.03 -73.60
CA GLU A 55 -72.60 -8.60 -73.97
C GLU A 55 -73.64 -7.50 -74.23
N ALA A 56 -73.70 -6.49 -73.36
CA ALA A 56 -74.59 -5.34 -73.53
C ALA A 56 -74.26 -4.57 -74.83
N SER A 57 -72.97 -4.39 -75.14
CA SER A 57 -72.53 -3.72 -76.37
C SER A 57 -72.90 -4.53 -77.62
N ALA A 58 -72.67 -5.84 -77.62
CA ALA A 58 -73.08 -6.73 -78.71
C ALA A 58 -74.60 -6.74 -78.91
N MET A 59 -75.38 -6.71 -77.82
CA MET A 59 -76.85 -6.57 -77.91
C MET A 59 -77.25 -5.22 -78.52
N ARG A 60 -76.61 -4.12 -78.13
CA ARG A 60 -76.87 -2.79 -78.73
C ARG A 60 -76.56 -2.78 -80.23
N GLU A 61 -75.45 -3.35 -80.66
CA GLU A 61 -75.09 -3.45 -82.08
C GLU A 61 -76.12 -4.27 -82.87
N ARG A 62 -76.56 -5.41 -82.33
CA ARG A 62 -77.62 -6.23 -82.94
C ARG A 62 -78.92 -5.44 -83.06
N VAL A 63 -79.32 -4.70 -82.03
CA VAL A 63 -80.53 -3.85 -82.07
C VAL A 63 -80.38 -2.72 -83.09
N ALA A 64 -79.22 -2.06 -83.15
CA ALA A 64 -78.95 -0.98 -84.11
C ALA A 64 -78.96 -1.45 -85.57
N SER A 65 -78.66 -2.73 -85.82
CA SER A 65 -78.71 -3.33 -87.17
C SER A 65 -80.14 -3.63 -87.66
N LEU A 66 -81.14 -3.58 -86.78
CA LEU A 66 -82.54 -3.78 -87.16
C LEU A 66 -83.09 -2.48 -87.80
N ALA A 67 -83.80 -2.61 -88.92
CA ALA A 67 -84.46 -1.48 -89.54
C ALA A 67 -85.49 -0.84 -88.57
N PRO A 68 -85.62 0.49 -88.54
CA PRO A 68 -86.58 1.17 -87.66
C PRO A 68 -88.00 0.63 -87.89
N GLN A 69 -88.57 -0.05 -86.89
CA GLN A 69 -89.93 -0.55 -86.97
C GLN A 69 -90.91 0.59 -86.71
N THR A 70 -91.45 1.16 -87.79
CA THR A 70 -92.40 2.29 -87.72
C THR A 70 -93.85 1.85 -87.52
N TYR A 71 -94.14 0.55 -87.68
CA TYR A 71 -95.48 -0.05 -87.58
C TYR A 71 -96.57 0.70 -88.38
N ALA A 72 -96.19 1.48 -89.40
CA ALA A 72 -97.09 2.34 -90.16
C ALA A 72 -98.16 1.54 -90.91
N THR A 73 -97.87 0.29 -91.26
CA THR A 73 -98.77 -0.66 -91.92
C THR A 73 -99.87 -1.22 -91.01
N LEU A 74 -99.76 -1.04 -89.68
CA LEU A 74 -100.73 -1.51 -88.67
C LEU A 74 -101.65 -0.38 -88.14
N GLY A 75 -101.48 0.85 -88.64
CA GLY A 75 -102.34 1.99 -88.35
C GLY A 75 -101.89 2.87 -87.18
N GLU A 76 -102.55 4.03 -87.03
CA GLU A 76 -102.19 5.11 -86.10
C GLU A 76 -102.17 4.68 -84.62
N ARG A 77 -103.02 3.71 -84.24
CA ARG A 77 -103.04 3.15 -82.88
C ARG A 77 -101.74 2.39 -82.54
N ALA A 78 -101.17 1.67 -83.50
CA ALA A 78 -99.91 0.94 -83.31
C ALA A 78 -98.72 1.90 -83.17
N GLN A 79 -98.73 3.01 -83.92
CA GLN A 79 -97.71 4.06 -83.81
C GLN A 79 -97.75 4.78 -82.45
N ARG A 80 -98.94 5.09 -81.93
CA ARG A 80 -99.10 5.63 -80.57
C ARG A 80 -98.58 4.67 -79.50
N LEU A 81 -98.87 3.37 -79.64
CA LEU A 81 -98.36 2.35 -78.72
C LEU A 81 -96.83 2.26 -78.77
N MET A 82 -96.23 2.32 -79.97
CA MET A 82 -94.77 2.30 -80.14
C MET A 82 -94.10 3.53 -79.53
N ALA A 83 -94.69 4.72 -79.67
CA ALA A 83 -94.19 5.94 -79.04
C ALA A 83 -94.20 5.83 -77.51
N LEU A 84 -95.29 5.32 -76.92
CA LEU A 84 -95.39 5.07 -75.49
C LEU A 84 -94.33 4.06 -75.00
N VAL A 85 -94.13 2.96 -75.75
CA VAL A 85 -93.10 1.96 -75.41
C VAL A 85 -91.68 2.54 -75.47
N ALA A 86 -91.40 3.46 -76.40
CA ALA A 86 -90.11 4.13 -76.48
C ALA A 86 -89.88 5.09 -75.29
N GLU A 87 -90.91 5.84 -74.90
CA GLU A 87 -90.88 6.70 -73.71
C GLU A 87 -90.64 5.87 -72.44
N GLU A 88 -91.41 4.79 -72.23
CA GLU A 88 -91.22 3.87 -71.10
C GLU A 88 -89.83 3.21 -71.11
N ALA A 89 -89.29 2.87 -72.29
CA ALA A 89 -87.94 2.32 -72.39
C ALA A 89 -86.86 3.35 -72.00
N ASP A 90 -87.04 4.62 -72.35
CA ASP A 90 -86.14 5.71 -71.97
C ASP A 90 -86.20 5.99 -70.47
N ASP A 91 -87.40 5.97 -69.89
CA ASP A 91 -87.62 6.13 -68.45
C ASP A 91 -86.97 4.98 -67.67
N VAL A 92 -87.17 3.72 -68.10
CA VAL A 92 -86.53 2.56 -67.50
C VAL A 92 -85.00 2.64 -67.60
N ARG A 93 -84.45 3.08 -68.74
CA ARG A 93 -82.99 3.25 -68.90
C ARG A 93 -82.44 4.33 -67.97
N THR A 94 -83.12 5.47 -67.89
CA THR A 94 -82.70 6.60 -67.04
C THR A 94 -82.76 6.19 -65.57
N SER A 95 -83.87 5.58 -65.14
CA SER A 95 -84.02 5.07 -63.77
C SER A 95 -82.96 4.02 -63.41
N ALA A 96 -82.64 3.10 -64.33
CA ALA A 96 -81.58 2.11 -64.11
C ALA A 96 -80.19 2.74 -63.98
N GLN A 97 -79.89 3.79 -64.77
CA GLN A 97 -78.63 4.53 -64.67
C GLN A 97 -78.50 5.28 -63.35
N GLU A 98 -79.56 5.96 -62.92
CA GLU A 98 -79.61 6.66 -61.63
C GLU A 98 -79.44 5.68 -60.46
N ALA A 99 -80.12 4.52 -60.50
CA ALA A 99 -79.97 3.48 -59.50
C ALA A 99 -78.55 2.92 -59.45
N ALA A 100 -77.91 2.68 -60.60
CA ALA A 100 -76.52 2.21 -60.67
C ALA A 100 -75.54 3.25 -60.08
N GLN A 101 -75.71 4.53 -60.42
CA GLN A 101 -74.91 5.62 -59.86
C GLN A 101 -75.10 5.74 -58.34
N ALA A 102 -76.33 5.59 -57.84
CA ALA A 102 -76.61 5.62 -56.40
C ALA A 102 -75.93 4.46 -55.66
N VAL A 103 -75.96 3.24 -56.22
CA VAL A 103 -75.27 2.07 -55.64
C VAL A 103 -73.75 2.28 -55.65
N GLN A 104 -73.18 2.80 -56.74
CA GLN A 104 -71.75 3.10 -56.82
C GLN A 104 -71.34 4.15 -55.78
N ALA A 105 -72.07 5.25 -55.68
CA ALA A 105 -71.79 6.31 -54.72
C ALA A 105 -71.89 5.80 -53.27
N ALA A 106 -72.86 4.94 -52.96
CA ALA A 106 -72.99 4.30 -51.66
C ALA A 106 -71.80 3.37 -51.37
N ALA A 107 -71.36 2.56 -52.34
CA ALA A 107 -70.20 1.68 -52.22
C ALA A 107 -68.91 2.47 -51.98
N GLU A 108 -68.69 3.57 -52.72
CA GLU A 108 -67.54 4.46 -52.53
C GLU A 108 -67.53 5.11 -51.15
N GLN A 109 -68.70 5.54 -50.65
CA GLN A 109 -68.81 6.10 -49.30
C GLN A 109 -68.47 5.06 -48.23
N VAL A 110 -68.95 3.82 -48.37
CA VAL A 110 -68.61 2.73 -47.45
C VAL A 110 -67.12 2.42 -47.50
N ALA A 111 -66.52 2.35 -48.69
CA ALA A 111 -65.09 2.10 -48.86
C ALA A 111 -64.23 3.18 -48.17
N ARG A 112 -64.57 4.47 -48.34
CA ARG A 112 -63.88 5.57 -47.65
C ARG A 112 -63.99 5.46 -46.13
N ARG A 113 -65.18 5.18 -45.61
CA ARG A 113 -65.38 5.00 -44.15
C ARG A 113 -64.54 3.86 -43.59
N VAL A 114 -64.47 2.72 -44.28
CA VAL A 114 -63.65 1.58 -43.87
C VAL A 114 -62.17 1.93 -43.92
N GLN A 115 -61.72 2.63 -44.95
CA GLN A 115 -60.33 3.08 -45.09
C GLN A 115 -59.93 4.06 -43.97
N ASP A 116 -60.78 5.05 -43.68
CA ASP A 116 -60.54 6.04 -42.64
C ASP A 116 -60.51 5.39 -41.25
N ALA A 117 -61.44 4.46 -40.97
CA ALA A 117 -61.44 3.69 -39.72
C ALA A 117 -60.17 2.84 -39.57
N ALA A 118 -59.78 2.10 -40.61
CA ALA A 118 -58.55 1.30 -40.61
C ALA A 118 -57.29 2.17 -40.39
N ARG A 119 -57.26 3.37 -40.98
CA ARG A 119 -56.15 4.32 -40.80
C ARG A 119 -56.10 4.86 -39.37
N ALA A 120 -57.24 5.22 -38.80
CA ALA A 120 -57.33 5.70 -37.41
C ALA A 120 -56.89 4.63 -36.42
N ASP A 121 -57.35 3.38 -36.60
CA ASP A 121 -56.95 2.25 -35.76
C ASP A 121 -55.44 1.98 -35.85
N ALA A 122 -54.87 2.01 -37.06
CA ALA A 122 -53.43 1.82 -37.26
C ALA A 122 -52.60 2.94 -36.60
N GLU A 123 -53.10 4.18 -36.60
CA GLU A 123 -52.46 5.30 -35.90
C GLU A 123 -52.57 5.17 -34.38
N ALA A 124 -53.73 4.77 -33.86
CA ALA A 124 -53.93 4.49 -32.44
C ALA A 124 -52.97 3.37 -31.94
N VAL A 125 -52.83 2.28 -32.70
CA VAL A 125 -51.91 1.18 -32.34
C VAL A 125 -50.45 1.64 -32.37
N ARG A 126 -50.06 2.44 -33.37
CA ARG A 126 -48.68 2.98 -33.46
C ARG A 126 -48.37 3.93 -32.30
N THR A 127 -49.24 4.91 -32.05
CA THR A 127 -49.06 5.87 -30.96
C THR A 127 -49.03 5.20 -29.59
N GLU A 128 -49.87 4.19 -29.35
CA GLU A 128 -49.82 3.41 -28.12
C GLU A 128 -48.50 2.61 -28.02
N GLY A 129 -48.03 2.03 -29.13
CA GLY A 129 -46.73 1.36 -29.23
C GLY A 129 -45.57 2.29 -28.87
N ASP A 130 -45.55 3.50 -29.43
CA ASP A 130 -44.52 4.51 -29.19
C ASP A 130 -44.50 4.94 -27.71
N VAL A 131 -45.67 5.17 -27.11
CA VAL A 131 -45.79 5.51 -25.68
C VAL A 131 -45.23 4.38 -24.80
N ARG A 132 -45.61 3.13 -25.07
CA ARG A 132 -45.09 1.97 -24.32
C ARG A 132 -43.58 1.79 -24.50
N ALA A 133 -43.06 2.00 -25.70
CA ALA A 133 -41.63 1.91 -25.99
C ALA A 133 -40.85 3.00 -25.25
N ALA A 134 -41.35 4.25 -25.26
CA ALA A 134 -40.76 5.36 -24.51
C ALA A 134 -40.76 5.10 -23.00
N GLN A 135 -41.86 4.58 -22.44
CA GLN A 135 -41.95 4.19 -21.03
C GLN A 135 -40.95 3.08 -20.68
N LEU A 136 -40.86 2.03 -21.50
CA LEU A 136 -39.90 0.94 -21.28
C LEU A 136 -38.46 1.44 -21.27
N LEU A 137 -38.10 2.32 -22.22
CA LEU A 137 -36.76 2.90 -22.30
C LEU A 137 -36.47 3.79 -21.08
N HIS A 138 -37.45 4.58 -20.66
CA HIS A 138 -37.32 5.41 -19.45
C HIS A 138 -37.11 4.56 -18.20
N ASP A 139 -37.95 3.55 -17.97
CA ASP A 139 -37.82 2.63 -16.83
C ASP A 139 -36.46 1.92 -16.82
N ALA A 140 -35.98 1.49 -17.99
CA ALA A 140 -34.68 0.85 -18.15
C ALA A 140 -33.53 1.81 -17.82
N GLN A 141 -33.63 3.07 -18.26
CA GLN A 141 -32.65 4.11 -17.94
C GLN A 141 -32.64 4.42 -16.44
N CYS A 142 -33.80 4.61 -15.80
CA CYS A 142 -33.89 4.82 -14.35
C CYS A 142 -33.28 3.65 -13.58
N THR A 143 -33.62 2.41 -13.96
CA THR A 143 -33.05 1.20 -13.32
C THR A 143 -31.52 1.15 -13.46
N ALA A 144 -31.01 1.48 -14.64
CA ALA A 144 -29.57 1.51 -14.90
C ALA A 144 -28.86 2.61 -14.08
N ASP A 145 -29.47 3.78 -13.97
CA ASP A 145 -28.94 4.88 -13.16
C ASP A 145 -28.97 4.56 -11.67
N ASP A 146 -30.05 3.98 -11.15
CA ASP A 146 -30.15 3.55 -9.76
C ASP A 146 -29.07 2.51 -9.42
N LEU A 147 -28.87 1.51 -10.29
CA LEU A 147 -27.82 0.52 -10.12
C LEU A 147 -26.42 1.16 -10.12
N ARG A 148 -26.17 2.10 -11.03
CA ARG A 148 -24.90 2.80 -11.14
C ARG A 148 -24.63 3.69 -9.92
N ILE A 149 -25.64 4.41 -9.44
CA ILE A 149 -25.55 5.27 -8.25
C ILE A 149 -25.33 4.40 -7.00
N GLY A 150 -26.10 3.32 -6.83
CA GLY A 150 -25.95 2.36 -5.74
C GLY A 150 -24.54 1.77 -5.71
N SER A 151 -24.07 1.23 -6.84
CA SER A 151 -22.71 0.65 -6.94
C SER A 151 -21.61 1.66 -6.58
N ARG A 152 -21.75 2.92 -7.00
CA ARG A 152 -20.78 3.98 -6.65
C ARG A 152 -20.80 4.32 -5.17
N ARG A 153 -21.98 4.31 -4.54
CA ARG A 153 -22.12 4.54 -3.11
C ARG A 153 -21.46 3.41 -2.32
N ASP A 154 -21.73 2.16 -2.68
CA ASP A 154 -21.17 0.99 -2.02
C ASP A 154 -19.64 0.97 -2.11
N VAL A 155 -19.09 1.23 -3.30
CA VAL A 155 -17.63 1.34 -3.49
C VAL A 155 -17.04 2.46 -2.63
N LYS A 156 -17.71 3.61 -2.52
CA LYS A 156 -17.24 4.73 -1.68
C LYS A 156 -17.27 4.36 -0.20
N GLU A 157 -18.31 3.67 0.25
CA GLU A 157 -18.49 3.22 1.63
C GLU A 157 -17.41 2.19 2.00
N TRP A 158 -17.25 1.13 1.22
CA TRP A 158 -16.22 0.11 1.44
C TRP A 158 -14.81 0.69 1.42
N ARG A 159 -14.52 1.61 0.48
CA ARG A 159 -13.24 2.31 0.46
C ARG A 159 -13.05 3.18 1.70
N GLY A 160 -14.09 3.84 2.17
CA GLY A 160 -14.08 4.63 3.40
C GLY A 160 -13.75 3.78 4.62
N GLU A 161 -14.43 2.64 4.77
CA GLU A 161 -14.20 1.68 5.85
C GLU A 161 -12.79 1.10 5.82
N ALA A 162 -12.33 0.64 4.66
CA ALA A 162 -10.99 0.08 4.49
C ALA A 162 -9.90 1.12 4.84
N LEU A 163 -10.06 2.37 4.40
CA LEU A 163 -9.12 3.45 4.73
C LEU A 163 -9.18 3.83 6.22
N ALA A 164 -10.34 3.76 6.85
CA ALA A 164 -10.46 4.00 8.29
C ALA A 164 -9.71 2.94 9.10
N VAL A 165 -9.86 1.66 8.74
CA VAL A 165 -9.11 0.55 9.36
C VAL A 165 -7.60 0.72 9.15
N LEU A 166 -7.17 1.06 7.94
CA LEU A 166 -5.75 1.30 7.65
C LEU A 166 -5.19 2.47 8.48
N LYS A 167 -5.96 3.56 8.61
CA LYS A 167 -5.56 4.72 9.42
C LYS A 167 -5.43 4.36 10.89
N ASP A 168 -6.40 3.63 11.45
CA ASP A 168 -6.36 3.16 12.84
C ASP A 168 -5.16 2.25 13.07
N MET A 169 -4.91 1.29 12.18
CA MET A 169 -3.74 0.41 12.27
C MET A 169 -2.43 1.22 12.24
N ARG A 170 -2.31 2.19 11.33
CA ARG A 170 -1.14 3.07 11.26
C ARG A 170 -0.91 3.81 12.58
N ILE A 171 -1.96 4.39 13.15
CA ILE A 171 -1.87 5.09 14.44
C ILE A 171 -1.40 4.13 15.54
N ARG A 172 -2.02 2.95 15.66
CA ARG A 172 -1.64 1.94 16.65
C ARG A 172 -0.20 1.48 16.49
N THR A 173 0.24 1.22 15.25
CA THR A 173 1.63 0.82 14.99
C THR A 173 2.62 1.91 15.33
N SER A 174 2.31 3.18 15.03
CA SER A 174 3.19 4.30 15.42
C SER A 174 3.25 4.48 16.93
N ALA A 175 2.14 4.30 17.64
CA ALA A 175 2.11 4.36 19.10
C ALA A 175 2.90 3.22 19.73
N LEU A 176 2.78 2.00 19.19
CA LEU A 176 3.55 0.84 19.64
C LEU A 176 5.05 1.05 19.41
N LEU A 177 5.44 1.56 18.24
CA LEU A 177 6.84 1.85 17.94
C LEU A 177 7.42 2.90 18.89
N ALA A 178 6.70 4.01 19.11
CA ALA A 178 7.13 5.05 20.05
C ALA A 178 7.23 4.53 21.50
N ALA A 179 6.31 3.65 21.91
CA ALA A 179 6.38 3.00 23.22
C ALA A 179 7.61 2.08 23.35
N GLN A 180 7.93 1.33 22.29
CA GLN A 180 9.12 0.47 22.25
C GLN A 180 10.41 1.30 22.27
N GLU A 181 10.49 2.38 21.49
CA GLU A 181 11.64 3.30 21.49
C GLU A 181 11.86 3.90 22.89
N LYS A 182 10.78 4.31 23.55
CA LYS A 182 10.84 4.80 24.93
C LYS A 182 11.33 3.74 25.90
N GLU A 183 10.79 2.52 25.85
CA GLU A 183 11.23 1.42 26.72
C GLU A 183 12.72 1.08 26.49
N GLN A 184 13.16 1.08 25.23
CA GLN A 184 14.57 0.86 24.90
C GLN A 184 15.45 1.97 25.46
N ALA A 185 15.05 3.25 25.32
CA ALA A 185 15.78 4.37 25.89
C ALA A 185 15.88 4.27 27.43
N GLU A 186 14.77 3.96 28.11
CA GLU A 186 14.75 3.76 29.57
C GLU A 186 15.70 2.62 30.01
N ARG A 187 15.73 1.51 29.26
CA ARG A 187 16.66 0.40 29.51
C ARG A 187 18.11 0.82 29.28
N TRP A 188 18.41 1.57 28.21
CA TRP A 188 19.75 2.09 27.95
C TRP A 188 20.22 3.03 29.05
N GLU A 189 19.39 3.98 29.46
CA GLU A 189 19.72 4.87 30.57
C GLU A 189 19.92 4.11 31.89
N ALA A 190 19.16 3.04 32.13
CA ALA A 190 19.36 2.19 33.31
C ALA A 190 20.73 1.50 33.29
N VAL A 191 21.10 0.91 32.14
CA VAL A 191 22.42 0.27 31.94
C VAL A 191 23.55 1.30 32.06
N GLU A 192 23.41 2.49 31.48
CA GLU A 192 24.41 3.56 31.59
C GLU A 192 24.61 4.01 33.04
N ARG A 193 23.52 4.18 33.81
CA ARG A 193 23.61 4.51 35.25
C ARG A 193 24.34 3.41 36.02
N GLU A 194 24.00 2.15 35.79
CA GLU A 194 24.62 0.99 36.44
C GLU A 194 26.12 0.89 36.10
N LEU A 195 26.50 1.14 34.85
CA LEU A 195 27.90 1.19 34.42
C LEU A 195 28.64 2.35 35.10
N ALA A 196 28.05 3.55 35.13
CA ALA A 196 28.66 4.71 35.79
C ALA A 196 28.79 4.51 37.31
N ASP A 197 27.85 3.81 37.95
CA ASP A 197 27.94 3.43 39.37
C ASP A 197 29.10 2.44 39.60
N ARG A 198 29.23 1.41 38.76
CA ARG A 198 30.34 0.44 38.82
C ARG A 198 31.70 1.08 38.57
N GLU A 199 31.78 2.00 37.61
CA GLU A 199 33.00 2.74 37.31
C GLU A 199 33.42 3.58 38.54
N ARG A 200 32.48 4.33 39.13
CA ARG A 200 32.72 5.07 40.38
C ARG A 200 33.17 4.18 41.54
N GLU A 201 32.56 3.00 41.70
CA GLU A 201 32.97 2.04 42.73
C GLU A 201 34.39 1.49 42.46
N SER A 202 34.70 1.15 41.21
CA SER A 202 36.02 0.67 40.80
C SER A 202 37.09 1.74 41.01
N ASP A 203 36.83 2.98 40.61
CA ASP A 203 37.71 4.12 40.80
C ASP A 203 37.98 4.38 42.28
N ALA A 204 36.95 4.31 43.13
CA ALA A 204 37.10 4.45 44.57
C ALA A 204 38.00 3.35 45.16
N ARG A 205 37.78 2.08 44.79
CA ARG A 205 38.63 0.95 45.22
C ARG A 205 40.07 1.11 44.72
N HIS A 206 40.26 1.55 43.48
CA HIS A 206 41.59 1.80 42.93
C HIS A 206 42.30 2.94 43.68
N ALA A 207 41.60 4.02 44.00
CA ALA A 207 42.15 5.12 44.79
C ALA A 207 42.54 4.67 46.20
N GLU A 208 41.70 3.88 46.88
CA GLU A 208 41.99 3.31 48.19
C GLU A 208 43.23 2.40 48.17
N LEU A 209 43.31 1.47 47.21
CA LEU A 209 44.45 0.57 47.06
C LEU A 209 45.74 1.33 46.72
N THR A 210 45.64 2.36 45.88
CA THR A 210 46.78 3.23 45.53
C THR A 210 47.27 3.99 46.76
N ALA A 211 46.37 4.63 47.51
CA ALA A 211 46.71 5.34 48.75
C ALA A 211 47.34 4.40 49.79
N TYR A 212 46.82 3.17 49.92
CA TYR A 212 47.41 2.15 50.79
C TYR A 212 48.82 1.75 50.33
N ALA A 213 49.03 1.50 49.04
CA ALA A 213 50.32 1.15 48.49
C ALA A 213 51.34 2.28 48.65
N GLU A 214 50.93 3.53 48.40
CA GLU A 214 51.75 4.72 48.61
C GLU A 214 52.14 4.90 50.09
N ALA A 215 51.19 4.69 51.01
CA ALA A 215 51.46 4.74 52.45
C ALA A 215 52.48 3.67 52.87
N ARG A 216 52.32 2.43 52.38
CA ARG A 216 53.26 1.33 52.63
C ARG A 216 54.63 1.59 52.03
N LEU A 217 54.69 2.17 50.83
CA LEU A 217 55.94 2.59 50.19
C LEU A 217 56.62 3.70 50.99
N ALA A 218 55.87 4.68 51.48
CA ALA A 218 56.40 5.75 52.32
C ALA A 218 56.94 5.22 53.65
N GLU A 219 56.24 4.29 54.29
CA GLU A 219 56.68 3.59 55.50
C GLU A 219 57.98 2.80 55.24
N ALA A 220 58.03 2.01 54.16
CA ALA A 220 59.22 1.25 53.77
C ALA A 220 60.42 2.18 53.46
N LYS A 221 60.20 3.31 52.80
CA LYS A 221 61.24 4.32 52.54
C LYS A 221 61.76 4.94 53.83
N ARG A 222 60.90 5.21 54.82
CA ARG A 222 61.32 5.71 56.15
C ARG A 222 62.15 4.66 56.89
N ALA A 223 61.67 3.42 56.93
CA ALA A 223 62.41 2.32 57.56
C ALA A 223 63.77 2.07 56.89
N LEU A 224 63.85 2.17 55.56
CA LEU A 224 65.11 2.11 54.83
C LEU A 224 66.04 3.26 55.22
N ALA A 225 65.55 4.51 55.24
CA ALA A 225 66.35 5.66 55.65
C ALA A 225 66.86 5.54 57.10
N GLU A 226 66.01 5.08 58.03
CA GLU A 226 66.41 4.79 59.42
C GLU A 226 67.47 3.68 59.49
N ALA A 227 67.33 2.62 58.69
CA ALA A 227 68.32 1.53 58.59
C ALA A 227 69.64 2.02 57.98
N GLU A 228 69.61 2.88 56.97
CA GLU A 228 70.80 3.48 56.37
C GLU A 228 71.52 4.41 57.36
N GLU A 229 70.79 5.25 58.09
CA GLU A 229 71.36 6.14 59.11
C GLU A 229 71.95 5.34 60.29
N THR A 230 71.26 4.31 60.78
CA THR A 230 71.80 3.43 61.83
C THR A 230 73.04 2.64 61.34
N ALA A 231 73.05 2.19 60.09
CA ALA A 231 74.23 1.56 59.48
C ALA A 231 75.40 2.55 59.34
N ARG A 232 75.14 3.80 58.94
CA ARG A 232 76.14 4.88 58.90
C ARG A 232 76.71 5.15 60.27
N HIS A 233 75.88 5.40 61.28
CA HIS A 233 76.34 5.60 62.65
C HIS A 233 77.10 4.40 63.21
N GLY A 234 76.63 3.17 62.94
CA GLY A 234 77.34 1.96 63.33
C GLY A 234 78.72 1.84 62.67
N GLN A 235 78.84 2.23 61.41
CA GLN A 235 80.09 2.30 60.67
C GLN A 235 81.02 3.39 61.23
N GLU A 236 80.50 4.61 61.45
CA GLU A 236 81.24 5.72 62.07
C GLU A 236 81.75 5.35 63.47
N ASP A 237 80.92 4.70 64.30
CA ASP A 237 81.29 4.20 65.62
C ASP A 237 82.33 3.08 65.54
N ALA A 238 82.24 2.19 64.54
CA ALA A 238 83.24 1.16 64.31
C ALA A 238 84.58 1.77 63.87
N GLU A 239 84.57 2.77 62.98
CA GLU A 239 85.75 3.52 62.55
C GLU A 239 86.36 4.31 63.70
N ALA A 240 85.56 5.00 64.52
CA ALA A 240 86.01 5.71 65.71
C ALA A 240 86.64 4.77 66.75
N ARG A 241 86.01 3.62 67.02
CA ARG A 241 86.59 2.58 67.90
C ARG A 241 87.86 1.99 67.30
N GLY A 242 87.90 1.73 66.00
CA GLY A 242 89.10 1.28 65.29
C GLY A 242 90.24 2.29 65.42
N ALA A 243 89.96 3.57 65.18
CA ALA A 243 90.92 4.66 65.35
C ALA A 243 91.39 4.79 66.81
N GLY A 244 90.47 4.65 67.76
CA GLY A 244 90.76 4.63 69.20
C GLY A 244 91.69 3.48 69.60
N LEU A 245 91.43 2.26 69.14
CA LEU A 245 92.29 1.09 69.37
C LEU A 245 93.67 1.27 68.74
N VAL A 246 93.75 1.85 67.53
CA VAL A 246 95.03 2.20 66.90
C VAL A 246 95.79 3.25 67.71
N ALA A 247 95.10 4.27 68.22
CA ALA A 247 95.71 5.29 69.08
C ALA A 247 96.19 4.72 70.42
N GLU A 248 95.40 3.88 71.09
CA GLU A 248 95.85 3.14 72.28
C GLU A 248 97.05 2.24 71.96
N GLY A 249 97.01 1.56 70.81
CA GLY A 249 98.14 0.79 70.28
C GLY A 249 99.40 1.63 70.16
N ARG A 250 99.30 2.83 69.58
CA ARG A 250 100.42 3.80 69.48
C ARG A 250 100.89 4.30 70.83
N ILE A 251 100.00 4.61 71.77
CA ILE A 251 100.39 5.01 73.14
C ILE A 251 101.14 3.88 73.83
N ARG A 252 100.70 2.63 73.62
CA ARG A 252 101.34 1.44 74.17
C ARG A 252 102.69 1.19 73.50
N GLU A 253 102.78 1.36 72.19
CA GLU A 253 104.04 1.36 71.43
C GLU A 253 105.01 2.43 71.93
N GLU A 254 104.57 3.68 72.07
CA GLU A 254 105.37 4.78 72.61
C GLU A 254 105.81 4.53 74.05
N ARG A 255 104.95 3.94 74.88
CA ARG A 255 105.29 3.56 76.26
C ARG A 255 106.35 2.47 76.26
N VAL A 256 106.17 1.42 75.44
CA VAL A 256 107.18 0.37 75.27
C VAL A 256 108.48 0.97 74.75
N ALA A 257 108.44 1.88 73.77
CA ALA A 257 109.61 2.57 73.25
C ALA A 257 110.33 3.38 74.34
N ARG A 258 109.60 4.17 75.15
CA ARG A 258 110.18 4.90 76.30
C ARG A 258 110.74 3.98 77.39
N GLU A 259 110.08 2.87 77.65
CA GLU A 259 110.51 1.84 78.61
C GLU A 259 111.75 1.12 78.08
N THR A 260 111.84 0.89 76.76
CA THR A 260 113.01 0.35 76.07
C THR A 260 114.16 1.35 76.06
N ASP A 261 113.91 2.63 75.76
CA ASP A 261 114.89 3.72 75.82
C ASP A 261 115.42 3.91 77.25
N ARG A 262 114.56 3.76 78.26
CA ARG A 262 114.95 3.80 79.67
C ARG A 262 115.84 2.62 80.04
N ILE A 263 115.50 1.41 79.61
CA ILE A 263 116.32 0.20 79.81
C ILE A 263 117.67 0.35 79.09
N VAL A 264 117.68 0.89 77.87
CA VAL A 264 118.91 1.19 77.12
C VAL A 264 119.75 2.22 77.86
N ARG A 265 119.15 3.29 78.40
CA ARG A 265 119.86 4.28 79.24
C ARG A 265 120.40 3.69 80.54
N GLU A 266 119.62 2.88 81.25
CA GLU A 266 120.08 2.19 82.47
C GLU A 266 121.24 1.22 82.14
N HIS A 267 121.23 0.59 80.95
CA HIS A 267 122.35 -0.22 80.47
C HIS A 267 123.56 0.60 79.99
N GLU A 268 123.36 1.78 79.40
CA GLU A 268 124.44 2.71 79.07
C GLU A 268 125.08 3.29 80.33
N GLU A 269 124.30 3.68 81.33
CA GLU A 269 124.79 4.14 82.64
C GLU A 269 125.56 3.03 83.37
N ALA A 270 125.07 1.78 83.35
CA ALA A 270 125.80 0.62 83.89
C ALA A 270 127.11 0.34 83.11
N ARG A 271 127.14 0.62 81.81
CA ARG A 271 128.34 0.49 80.96
C ARG A 271 129.34 1.60 81.24
N GLU A 272 128.88 2.83 81.46
CA GLU A 272 129.70 3.98 81.86
C GLU A 272 130.27 3.81 83.27
N GLU A 273 129.51 3.27 84.23
CA GLU A 273 130.03 2.90 85.55
C GLU A 273 131.10 1.80 85.48
N LEU A 274 130.88 0.75 84.67
CA LEU A 274 131.88 -0.29 84.42
C LEU A 274 133.13 0.25 83.72
N GLN A 275 132.97 1.21 82.81
CA GLN A 275 134.08 1.84 82.08
C GLN A 275 134.84 2.84 82.96
N ALA A 276 134.18 3.53 83.89
CA ALA A 276 134.80 4.33 84.94
C ALA A 276 135.57 3.44 85.94
N HIS A 277 135.04 2.27 86.30
CA HIS A 277 135.73 1.29 87.15
C HIS A 277 136.94 0.67 86.44
N MET A 278 136.82 0.35 85.15
CA MET A 278 137.95 -0.10 84.32
C MET A 278 138.99 0.99 84.11
N THR A 279 138.61 2.27 84.00
CA THR A 279 139.55 3.41 83.90
C THR A 279 140.28 3.63 85.22
N HIS A 280 139.62 3.44 86.36
CA HIS A 280 140.24 3.50 87.69
C HIS A 280 141.21 2.33 87.96
N VAL A 281 140.89 1.13 87.45
CA VAL A 281 141.82 -0.01 87.47
C VAL A 281 142.98 0.21 86.49
N ARG A 282 142.74 0.81 85.32
CA ARG A 282 143.78 1.15 84.33
C ARG A 282 144.71 2.25 84.83
N SER A 283 144.22 3.23 85.59
CA SER A 283 145.07 4.26 86.23
C SER A 283 145.84 3.70 87.43
N SER A 284 145.27 2.73 88.15
CA SER A 284 145.95 2.04 89.26
C SER A 284 147.03 1.04 88.79
N LEU A 285 146.87 0.43 87.62
CA LEU A 285 147.89 -0.43 86.98
C LEU A 285 148.97 0.38 86.23
N ALA A 286 148.66 1.55 85.68
CA ALA A 286 149.65 2.45 85.08
C ALA A 286 150.62 3.07 86.12
N ALA A 287 150.24 3.14 87.39
CA ALA A 287 151.11 3.59 88.49
C ALA A 287 152.11 2.52 88.98
N LEU A 288 151.97 1.26 88.55
CA LEU A 288 152.84 0.14 88.97
C LEU A 288 153.68 -0.48 87.83
N THR A 289 153.46 -0.07 86.57
CA THR A 289 154.28 -0.50 85.43
C THR A 289 154.33 0.60 84.36
N GLY A 290 155.38 1.42 84.38
CA GLY A 290 155.56 2.51 83.43
C GLY A 290 155.77 2.05 81.99
N ARG A 291 154.78 2.28 81.11
CA ARG A 291 154.95 2.60 79.68
C ARG A 291 153.65 3.15 79.07
N ALA A 292 153.75 4.27 78.36
CA ALA A 292 152.67 4.95 77.62
C ALA A 292 152.66 4.53 76.11
N PRO A 293 151.80 5.10 75.23
CA PRO A 293 150.67 4.44 74.57
C PRO A 293 150.88 4.20 73.06
N ALA A 294 149.92 3.52 72.40
CA ALA A 294 149.72 3.61 70.96
C ALA A 294 148.24 3.93 70.69
N GLU A 295 148.03 5.04 70.00
CA GLU A 295 146.77 5.54 69.47
C GLU A 295 146.39 4.77 68.19
N GLY A 296 145.08 4.59 68.00
CA GLY A 296 144.44 3.90 66.89
C GLY A 296 143.08 3.37 67.32
#